data_AF-A0A1I2H6R2-F1
#
_entry.id   AF-A0A1I2H6R2-F1
#
_cell.length_a   1.000
_cell.length_b   1.000
_cell.length_c   1.000
_cell.angle_alpha   90.00
_cell.angle_beta   90.00
_cell.angle_gamma   90.00
#
_symmetry.space_group_name_H-M   'P 1'
#
loop_
_entity.id
_entity.type
_entity.pdbx_description
1 polymer ?
#
loop_
_entity_poly.entity_id
_entity_poly.type
_entity_poly.pdbx_seq_one_letter_code
_entity_poly.pdbx_strand_id
1 'polypeptide(L)'
;MRLRTWYIGHVLGFMALVTGCDPKDPGVTGGTVSEGTTTGGSDSGGTTGGGGSDSEGTTSAVETTDGPDETTGGTGEATTETTSGGHDTDSGSTPDDFACEGGAWLFVDPEKSGAGLVSLAADGRARVFSEGLSREFDAAGTLVATVPIPMGALHWDIDAEGNGYGMFRDEDGVSPRKRLRKFDPEGVMLWERDLGPRDQGYWWGYDLAIAADGTTVYSDRAAVGDGTRMVKHAADGTPLWDLEVADQLEVSAIGASGAMVALVWNEGVRLLDPSGEELWTRPWELSVLSTAAIDGAGAVVVGTEIGSSAVKIGKFAADGTPLWDTIIEGMWGFGDLAVNASGEIAVGGEFNNEPPFRGMVARLDPSGATLATHSCDSGSWEVNVAIGDDGTIFASGAVDFDAYHLYVTAYE
;
A
#
# COMPACT_ATOMS: atom_id res chain seq x y z
N MET A 1 -27.27 27.39 2.57
CA MET A 1 -26.97 25.96 2.39
C MET A 1 -25.56 25.86 1.86
N ARG A 2 -24.59 25.43 2.68
CA ARG A 2 -23.24 25.11 2.22
C ARG A 2 -23.25 23.62 1.89
N LEU A 3 -23.11 23.26 0.62
CA LEU A 3 -22.82 21.88 0.24
C LEU A 3 -21.46 21.51 0.86
N ARG A 4 -21.46 20.53 1.77
CA ARG A 4 -20.24 19.82 2.13
C ARG A 4 -20.04 18.76 1.06
N THR A 5 -19.12 19.01 0.15
CA THR A 5 -18.59 17.98 -0.74
C THR A 5 -17.74 17.05 0.13
N TRP A 6 -18.20 15.82 0.35
CA TRP A 6 -17.36 14.77 0.90
C TRP A 6 -16.45 14.30 -0.24
N TYR A 7 -15.15 14.50 -0.09
CA TYR A 7 -14.14 13.96 -0.99
C TYR A 7 -13.38 12.91 -0.18
N ILE A 8 -13.44 11.65 -0.62
CA ILE A 8 -12.96 10.48 0.12
C ILE A 8 -11.44 10.39 -0.12
N GLY A 9 -10.67 10.62 0.95
CA GLY A 9 -9.23 10.38 0.95
C GLY A 9 -8.98 8.88 0.93
N HIS A 10 -8.11 8.43 0.02
CA HIS A 10 -7.67 7.05 -0.10
C HIS A 10 -6.77 6.73 1.10
N VAL A 11 -7.00 5.59 1.76
CA VAL A 11 -6.19 5.08 2.87
C VAL A 11 -5.61 3.77 2.36
N LEU A 12 -4.46 3.88 1.71
CA LEU A 12 -3.72 2.72 1.22
C LEU A 12 -2.78 2.29 2.34
N GLY A 13 -2.92 1.04 2.78
CA GLY A 13 -2.01 0.42 3.72
C GLY A 13 -1.24 -0.66 2.99
N PHE A 14 0.07 -0.64 3.17
CA PHE A 14 0.99 -1.59 2.58
C PHE A 14 1.64 -2.37 3.70
N MET A 15 1.71 -3.70 3.56
CA MET A 15 2.17 -4.56 4.64
C MET A 15 3.30 -5.49 4.22
N ALA A 16 4.43 -5.41 4.93
CA ALA A 16 5.51 -6.38 4.84
C ALA A 16 5.53 -7.21 6.13
N LEU A 17 5.29 -8.52 6.02
CA LEU A 17 5.43 -9.43 7.14
C LEU A 17 6.92 -9.57 7.51
N VAL A 18 7.26 -9.31 8.76
CA VAL A 18 8.57 -9.69 9.33
C VAL A 18 8.37 -10.78 10.38
N THR A 19 8.52 -12.03 9.96
CA THR A 19 8.62 -13.19 10.84
C THR A 19 9.99 -13.83 10.68
N GLY A 20 10.99 -13.19 11.30
CA GLY A 20 12.32 -13.78 11.48
C GLY A 20 12.42 -14.42 12.86
N CYS A 21 12.21 -15.74 12.96
CA CYS A 21 12.65 -16.48 14.14
C CYS A 21 14.19 -16.42 14.23
N ASP A 22 14.68 -15.86 15.34
CA ASP A 22 16.09 -15.74 15.72
C ASP A 22 16.84 -17.10 15.58
N PRO A 23 17.82 -17.24 14.65
CA PRO A 23 18.69 -18.39 14.65
C PRO A 23 19.70 -18.22 15.79
N LYS A 24 19.40 -18.85 16.92
CA LYS A 24 20.35 -19.05 18.02
C LYS A 24 21.73 -19.41 17.49
N ASP A 25 22.70 -18.56 17.87
CA ASP A 25 24.15 -18.71 17.78
C ASP A 25 24.66 -20.14 17.54
N PRO A 26 25.63 -20.28 16.63
CA PRO A 26 26.80 -21.08 16.95
C PRO A 26 28.10 -20.30 16.68
N GLY A 27 28.78 -19.96 17.77
CA GLY A 27 30.20 -20.28 17.90
C GLY A 27 31.19 -19.39 17.14
N VAL A 28 31.62 -18.33 17.83
CA VAL A 28 32.89 -17.65 17.59
C VAL A 28 34.06 -18.63 17.65
N THR A 29 34.80 -18.77 16.54
CA THR A 29 36.22 -19.11 16.57
C THR A 29 36.99 -18.21 15.61
N GLY A 30 37.98 -17.50 16.16
CA GLY A 30 38.71 -16.44 15.49
C GLY A 30 39.72 -16.89 14.43
N GLY A 31 40.15 -15.91 13.65
CA GLY A 31 41.27 -16.00 12.72
C GLY A 31 41.75 -14.60 12.33
N THR A 32 43.00 -14.30 12.70
CA THR A 32 43.74 -13.05 12.56
C THR A 32 44.33 -12.81 11.17
N VAL A 33 44.31 -11.53 10.74
CA VAL A 33 45.35 -10.77 9.99
C VAL A 33 45.66 -11.13 8.54
N SER A 34 45.49 -10.15 7.63
CA SER A 34 46.62 -9.55 6.88
C SER A 34 46.21 -8.33 6.06
N GLU A 35 46.90 -7.22 6.31
CA GLU A 35 46.94 -5.98 5.52
C GLU A 35 47.50 -6.22 4.11
N GLY A 36 46.97 -5.49 3.13
CA GLY A 36 47.44 -5.49 1.75
C GLY A 36 47.26 -4.12 1.10
N THR A 37 48.25 -3.27 1.29
CA THR A 37 48.39 -1.94 0.69
C THR A 37 48.73 -2.04 -0.80
N THR A 38 48.03 -1.33 -1.68
CA THR A 38 48.59 -0.91 -2.99
C THR A 38 48.18 0.51 -3.34
N THR A 39 49.22 1.33 -3.50
CA THR A 39 49.27 2.70 -4.00
C THR A 39 49.46 2.76 -5.52
N GLY A 40 48.92 3.82 -6.15
CA GLY A 40 49.25 4.34 -7.49
C GLY A 40 48.02 5.05 -8.06
N GLY A 41 47.94 6.38 -8.24
CA GLY A 41 48.86 7.30 -8.92
C GLY A 41 48.73 7.08 -10.44
N SER A 42 48.39 8.02 -11.34
CA SER A 42 48.25 9.49 -11.34
C SER A 42 47.82 9.89 -12.77
N ASP A 43 47.35 11.14 -12.93
CA ASP A 43 47.37 11.97 -14.16
C ASP A 43 46.50 11.55 -15.37
N SER A 44 46.06 12.41 -16.28
CA SER A 44 45.89 13.87 -16.42
C SER A 44 45.29 14.07 -17.82
N GLY A 45 44.59 15.18 -18.08
CA GLY A 45 44.36 15.62 -19.46
C GLY A 45 42.98 16.23 -19.72
N GLY A 46 42.90 17.55 -19.61
CA GLY A 46 41.84 18.31 -20.23
C GLY A 46 42.18 18.62 -21.70
N THR A 47 41.14 18.85 -22.52
CA THR A 47 41.19 19.75 -23.67
C THR A 47 39.79 20.26 -24.04
N THR A 48 39.81 21.49 -24.51
CA THR A 48 38.76 22.44 -24.91
C THR A 48 38.15 22.22 -26.30
N GLY A 49 36.96 22.82 -26.52
CA GLY A 49 36.41 23.23 -27.84
C GLY A 49 35.00 22.66 -28.05
N GLY A 50 33.95 23.39 -28.45
CA GLY A 50 33.82 24.67 -29.14
C GLY A 50 32.98 24.48 -30.41
N GLY A 51 31.83 25.18 -30.51
CA GLY A 51 30.91 25.20 -31.67
C GLY A 51 29.66 24.34 -31.44
N GLY A 52 28.42 24.81 -31.55
CA GLY A 52 27.85 25.92 -32.31
C GLY A 52 27.04 25.35 -33.47
N SER A 53 25.71 25.41 -33.39
CA SER A 53 24.80 25.60 -34.54
C SER A 53 23.35 25.49 -34.11
N ASP A 54 22.59 26.49 -34.55
CA ASP A 54 21.14 26.61 -34.51
C ASP A 54 20.42 25.45 -35.23
N SER A 55 19.21 25.13 -34.78
CA SER A 55 18.14 24.70 -35.70
C SER A 55 16.76 25.11 -35.19
N GLU A 56 16.12 25.93 -36.00
CA GLU A 56 14.70 26.28 -35.97
C GLU A 56 13.82 25.05 -36.23
N GLY A 57 12.63 25.03 -35.63
CA GLY A 57 11.68 23.92 -35.78
C GLY A 57 10.25 24.28 -35.37
N THR A 58 9.65 25.21 -36.13
CA THR A 58 8.22 25.27 -36.50
C THR A 58 7.14 24.92 -35.45
N THR A 59 6.44 25.96 -34.99
CA THR A 59 5.09 25.87 -34.41
C THR A 59 4.04 25.70 -35.51
N SER A 60 3.25 24.62 -35.47
CA SER A 60 2.03 24.49 -36.26
C SER A 60 0.81 24.89 -35.41
N ALA A 61 0.17 25.98 -35.80
CA ALA A 61 -1.13 26.40 -35.31
C ALA A 61 -2.22 25.56 -35.97
N VAL A 62 -3.17 25.05 -35.18
CA VAL A 62 -4.41 24.45 -35.67
C VAL A 62 -5.48 25.53 -35.67
N GLU A 63 -5.99 25.86 -36.85
CA GLU A 63 -7.20 26.65 -37.07
C GLU A 63 -8.42 25.83 -36.63
N THR A 64 -9.27 26.40 -35.78
CA THR A 64 -10.66 25.94 -35.57
C THR A 64 -11.60 26.86 -36.35
N THR A 65 -12.25 26.29 -37.36
CA THR A 65 -13.33 26.93 -38.13
C THR A 65 -14.67 26.75 -37.44
N ASP A 66 -15.37 27.86 -37.21
CA ASP A 66 -16.78 27.94 -36.84
C ASP A 66 -17.74 27.55 -37.99
N GLY A 67 -18.89 26.99 -37.61
CA GLY A 67 -20.13 26.98 -38.40
C GLY A 67 -21.04 25.77 -38.11
N PRO A 68 -22.35 25.84 -38.44
CA PRO A 68 -23.32 26.71 -37.79
C PRO A 68 -24.55 25.95 -37.21
N ASP A 69 -25.32 26.71 -36.45
CA ASP A 69 -26.71 26.50 -36.02
C ASP A 69 -27.61 25.76 -37.03
N GLU A 70 -28.33 24.73 -36.55
CA GLU A 70 -29.65 24.37 -37.08
C GLU A 70 -30.62 23.99 -35.96
N THR A 71 -31.63 24.85 -35.81
CA THR A 71 -32.88 24.63 -35.08
C THR A 71 -33.78 23.64 -35.82
N THR A 72 -34.37 22.66 -35.12
CA THR A 72 -35.73 22.17 -35.44
C THR A 72 -36.46 21.74 -34.16
N GLY A 73 -37.69 22.24 -34.02
CA GLY A 73 -38.57 21.99 -32.90
C GLY A 73 -39.34 20.69 -33.00
N GLY A 74 -39.69 20.13 -31.84
CA GLY A 74 -40.62 19.03 -31.68
C GLY A 74 -41.57 19.32 -30.53
N THR A 75 -42.85 19.43 -30.85
CA THR A 75 -43.99 19.61 -29.95
C THR A 75 -44.21 18.37 -29.07
N GLY A 76 -44.10 18.52 -27.76
CA GLY A 76 -44.43 17.47 -26.78
C GLY A 76 -45.93 17.48 -26.44
N GLU A 77 -46.60 16.38 -26.75
CA GLU A 77 -47.95 16.05 -26.26
C GLU A 77 -47.90 15.64 -24.78
N ALA A 78 -48.88 16.13 -24.04
CA ALA A 78 -49.10 15.81 -22.64
C ALA A 78 -49.53 14.35 -22.48
N THR A 79 -48.77 13.59 -21.70
CA THR A 79 -49.23 12.31 -21.15
C THR A 79 -49.37 12.45 -19.64
N THR A 80 -50.54 12.06 -19.17
CA THR A 80 -51.01 12.09 -17.79
C THR A 80 -50.23 11.04 -16.98
N GLU A 81 -49.34 11.49 -16.09
CA GLU A 81 -48.74 10.62 -15.08
C GLU A 81 -49.81 10.23 -14.05
N THR A 82 -50.03 8.92 -13.96
CA THR A 82 -50.82 8.29 -12.91
C THR A 82 -49.86 8.01 -11.75
N THR A 83 -50.04 8.70 -10.63
CA THR A 83 -49.29 8.49 -9.40
C THR A 83 -49.66 7.14 -8.80
N SER A 84 -48.85 6.11 -9.07
CA SER A 84 -48.79 4.90 -8.24
C SER A 84 -47.72 5.10 -7.18
N GLY A 85 -48.14 5.34 -5.94
CA GLY A 85 -47.26 5.28 -4.78
C GLY A 85 -46.76 3.86 -4.58
N GLY A 86 -45.63 3.53 -5.21
CA GLY A 86 -44.76 2.45 -4.79
C GLY A 86 -43.87 3.00 -3.68
N HIS A 87 -44.15 2.62 -2.44
CA HIS A 87 -43.12 2.60 -1.42
C HIS A 87 -42.18 1.46 -1.81
N ASP A 88 -41.09 1.78 -2.52
CA ASP A 88 -39.93 0.91 -2.56
C ASP A 88 -39.43 0.85 -1.11
N THR A 89 -39.79 -0.21 -0.41
CA THR A 89 -39.03 -0.65 0.75
C THR A 89 -37.70 -1.11 0.18
N ASP A 90 -36.67 -0.26 0.33
CA ASP A 90 -35.27 -0.64 0.20
C ASP A 90 -35.11 -2.05 0.77
N SER A 91 -34.97 -3.03 -0.12
CA SER A 91 -34.55 -4.38 0.24
C SER A 91 -33.04 -4.32 0.48
N GLY A 92 -32.62 -3.48 1.42
CA GLY A 92 -31.25 -3.40 1.87
C GLY A 92 -30.86 -4.80 2.28
N SER A 93 -29.94 -5.40 1.53
CA SER A 93 -29.31 -6.66 1.89
C SER A 93 -28.79 -6.50 3.31
N THR A 94 -29.34 -7.27 4.24
CA THR A 94 -28.79 -7.28 5.60
C THR A 94 -27.36 -7.83 5.54
N PRO A 95 -26.46 -7.42 6.44
CA PRO A 95 -25.10 -7.96 6.53
C PRO A 95 -25.02 -9.50 6.51
N ASP A 96 -26.11 -10.19 6.89
CA ASP A 96 -26.25 -11.64 6.92
C ASP A 96 -26.25 -12.33 5.53
N ASP A 97 -26.49 -11.59 4.43
CA ASP A 97 -26.47 -12.13 3.06
C ASP A 97 -25.08 -12.04 2.39
N PHE A 98 -24.07 -11.56 3.12
CA PHE A 98 -22.70 -11.39 2.64
C PHE A 98 -21.93 -12.72 2.65
N ALA A 99 -21.29 -13.06 1.52
CA ALA A 99 -20.53 -14.31 1.39
C ALA A 99 -19.11 -14.09 0.83
N CYS A 100 -18.15 -14.73 1.48
CA CYS A 100 -16.78 -14.93 0.98
C CYS A 100 -16.60 -16.40 0.58
N GLU A 101 -16.40 -16.66 -0.70
CA GLU A 101 -16.20 -18.01 -1.23
C GLU A 101 -14.88 -18.60 -0.73
N GLY A 102 -14.96 -19.71 0.01
CA GLY A 102 -13.79 -20.41 0.54
C GLY A 102 -13.17 -19.76 1.77
N GLY A 103 -13.79 -18.72 2.34
CA GLY A 103 -13.37 -18.18 3.63
C GLY A 103 -13.60 -19.20 4.76
N ALA A 104 -12.59 -19.43 5.59
CA ALA A 104 -12.68 -20.31 6.75
C ALA A 104 -13.66 -19.77 7.80
N TRP A 105 -13.73 -18.45 7.92
CA TRP A 105 -14.65 -17.70 8.77
C TRP A 105 -14.82 -16.29 8.19
N LEU A 106 -15.87 -15.60 8.62
CA LEU A 106 -16.20 -14.26 8.18
C LEU A 106 -16.70 -13.44 9.37
N PHE A 107 -16.10 -12.28 9.56
CA PHE A 107 -16.57 -11.23 10.45
C PHE A 107 -17.07 -10.06 9.60
N VAL A 108 -18.25 -9.54 9.94
CA VAL A 108 -18.76 -8.27 9.41
C VAL A 108 -19.10 -7.39 10.61
N ASP A 109 -18.57 -6.17 10.61
CA ASP A 109 -18.84 -5.25 11.71
C ASP A 109 -20.29 -4.78 11.65
N PRO A 110 -21.08 -4.96 12.73
CA PRO A 110 -22.46 -4.47 12.75
C PRO A 110 -22.58 -2.94 12.71
N GLU A 111 -21.49 -2.20 12.99
CA GLU A 111 -21.40 -0.76 12.93
C GLU A 111 -20.64 -0.31 11.68
N LYS A 112 -21.01 0.86 11.15
CA LYS A 112 -20.26 1.52 10.08
C LYS A 112 -18.82 1.75 10.55
N SER A 113 -17.88 1.16 9.82
CA SER A 113 -16.49 1.05 10.25
C SER A 113 -15.48 1.23 9.13
N GLY A 114 -15.92 1.45 7.89
CA GLY A 114 -15.06 1.64 6.72
C GLY A 114 -14.28 0.39 6.31
N ALA A 115 -13.47 0.53 5.26
CA ALA A 115 -12.49 -0.48 4.90
C ALA A 115 -11.37 -0.50 5.94
N GLY A 116 -10.79 -1.68 6.17
CA GLY A 116 -9.73 -1.87 7.14
C GLY A 116 -8.41 -2.28 6.49
N LEU A 117 -7.31 -1.80 7.07
CA LEU A 117 -5.96 -2.31 6.80
C LEU A 117 -5.70 -3.48 7.74
N VAL A 118 -5.30 -4.64 7.22
CA VAL A 118 -4.99 -5.82 8.01
C VAL A 118 -3.49 -5.98 8.18
N SER A 119 -3.08 -6.27 9.41
CA SER A 119 -1.70 -6.50 9.81
C SER A 119 -1.58 -7.76 10.66
N LEU A 120 -0.48 -8.50 10.57
CA LEU A 120 -0.20 -9.70 11.37
C LEU A 120 0.83 -9.46 12.46
N ALA A 121 0.45 -9.82 13.69
CA ALA A 121 1.37 -9.88 14.81
C ALA A 121 2.23 -11.15 14.73
N ALA A 122 3.37 -11.17 15.42
CA ALA A 122 4.29 -12.31 15.42
C ALA A 122 3.68 -13.61 15.99
N ASP A 123 2.59 -13.52 16.75
CA ASP A 123 1.83 -14.66 17.27
C ASP A 123 0.74 -15.17 16.30
N GLY A 124 0.68 -14.63 15.08
CA GLY A 124 -0.26 -15.01 14.04
C GLY A 124 -1.64 -14.36 14.17
N ARG A 125 -1.85 -13.49 15.17
CA ARG A 125 -3.12 -12.74 15.27
C ARG A 125 -3.17 -11.65 14.21
N ALA A 126 -4.32 -11.52 13.57
CA ALA A 126 -4.59 -10.41 12.67
C ALA A 126 -5.10 -9.21 13.46
N ARG A 127 -4.63 -8.03 13.11
CA ARG A 127 -5.11 -6.76 13.61
C ARG A 127 -5.57 -5.91 12.45
N VAL A 128 -6.80 -5.42 12.52
CA VAL A 128 -7.44 -4.65 11.47
C VAL A 128 -7.73 -3.24 11.97
N PHE A 129 -7.24 -2.24 11.25
CA PHE A 129 -7.40 -0.82 11.57
C PHE A 129 -8.46 -0.20 10.67
N SER A 130 -9.56 0.31 11.26
CA SER A 130 -10.64 0.93 10.51
C SER A 130 -11.38 1.99 11.33
N GLU A 131 -11.68 3.15 10.73
CA GLU A 131 -12.47 4.27 11.31
C GLU A 131 -12.23 4.62 12.81
N GLY A 132 -10.97 4.62 13.27
CA GLY A 132 -10.66 4.96 14.67
C GLY A 132 -10.78 3.79 15.64
N LEU A 133 -10.84 2.56 15.12
CA LEU A 133 -10.81 1.33 15.88
C LEU A 133 -9.69 0.43 15.35
N SER A 134 -9.05 -0.28 16.27
CA SER A 134 -8.21 -1.44 15.98
C SER A 134 -8.93 -2.68 16.51
N ARG A 135 -9.06 -3.71 15.67
CA ARG A 135 -9.73 -4.97 16.00
C ARG A 135 -8.75 -6.11 15.87
N GLU A 136 -8.69 -6.99 16.86
CA GLU A 136 -7.81 -8.17 16.82
C GLU A 136 -8.59 -9.45 16.66
N PHE A 137 -8.10 -10.32 15.78
CA PHE A 137 -8.66 -11.63 15.49
C PHE A 137 -7.62 -12.70 15.79
N ASP A 138 -8.04 -13.77 16.47
CA ASP A 138 -7.22 -14.97 16.54
C ASP A 138 -7.28 -15.77 15.22
N ALA A 139 -6.44 -16.80 15.11
CA ALA A 139 -6.39 -17.65 13.91
C ALA A 139 -7.74 -18.33 13.59
N ALA A 140 -8.62 -18.51 14.59
CA ALA A 140 -9.95 -19.07 14.41
C ALA A 140 -11.01 -18.02 13.98
N GLY A 141 -10.61 -16.75 13.82
CA GLY A 141 -11.51 -15.66 13.44
C GLY A 141 -12.30 -15.04 14.59
N THR A 142 -11.96 -15.38 15.82
CA THR A 142 -12.63 -14.79 16.99
C THR A 142 -12.10 -13.38 17.20
N LEU A 143 -12.99 -12.40 17.23
CA LEU A 143 -12.66 -11.04 17.68
C LEU A 143 -12.26 -11.08 19.17
N VAL A 144 -10.98 -10.90 19.47
CA VAL A 144 -10.43 -10.98 20.83
C VAL A 144 -10.25 -9.63 21.51
N ALA A 145 -10.09 -8.55 20.72
CA ALA A 145 -9.98 -7.20 21.25
C ALA A 145 -10.55 -6.15 20.29
N THR A 146 -11.03 -5.05 20.85
CA THR A 146 -11.38 -3.83 20.13
C THR A 146 -10.85 -2.65 20.91
N VAL A 147 -9.98 -1.88 20.26
CA VAL A 147 -9.17 -0.84 20.88
C VAL A 147 -9.44 0.48 20.15
N PRO A 148 -9.92 1.53 20.84
CA PRO A 148 -10.02 2.85 20.25
C PRO A 148 -8.65 3.40 19.88
N ILE A 149 -8.53 3.91 18.66
CA ILE A 149 -7.34 4.59 18.14
C ILE A 149 -7.73 5.95 17.57
N PRO A 150 -6.80 6.92 17.49
CA PRO A 150 -7.12 8.19 16.86
C PRO A 150 -7.51 7.99 15.40
N MET A 151 -8.55 8.70 14.95
CA MET A 151 -8.95 8.71 13.55
C MET A 151 -7.94 9.50 12.69
N GLY A 152 -7.99 9.27 11.37
CA GLY A 152 -7.29 10.10 10.39
C GLY A 152 -5.83 9.74 10.18
N ALA A 153 -5.40 8.54 10.59
CA ALA A 153 -4.17 8.00 10.04
C ALA A 153 -4.37 7.62 8.56
N LEU A 154 -3.34 7.85 7.76
CA LEU A 154 -3.29 7.52 6.33
C LEU A 154 -2.83 6.09 6.09
N HIS A 155 -2.02 5.57 7.00
CA HIS A 155 -1.42 4.24 6.97
C HIS A 155 -1.33 3.74 8.40
N TRP A 156 -1.58 2.46 8.59
CA TRP A 156 -1.35 1.72 9.83
C TRP A 156 -0.53 0.46 9.57
N ASP A 157 0.36 0.14 10.50
CA ASP A 157 1.06 -1.15 10.54
C ASP A 157 1.50 -1.48 11.98
N ILE A 158 2.01 -2.68 12.22
CA ILE A 158 2.46 -3.14 13.54
C ILE A 158 3.87 -3.72 13.54
N ASP A 159 4.55 -3.61 14.68
CA ASP A 159 5.79 -4.37 14.93
C ASP A 159 5.50 -5.77 15.51
N ALA A 160 6.56 -6.56 15.74
CA ALA A 160 6.42 -7.93 16.24
C ALA A 160 5.85 -8.01 17.67
N GLU A 161 5.92 -6.92 18.45
CA GLU A 161 5.31 -6.82 19.77
C GLU A 161 3.82 -6.46 19.69
N GLY A 162 3.31 -6.19 18.48
CA GLY A 162 1.95 -5.71 18.26
C GLY A 162 1.78 -4.25 18.65
N ASN A 163 2.84 -3.43 18.68
CA ASN A 163 2.65 -1.99 18.81
C ASN A 163 2.15 -1.42 17.47
N GLY A 164 1.13 -0.56 17.51
CA GLY A 164 0.60 0.09 16.31
C GLY A 164 1.38 1.35 15.94
N TYR A 165 1.63 1.55 14.65
CA TYR A 165 2.25 2.76 14.11
C TYR A 165 1.31 3.38 13.09
N GLY A 166 1.10 4.69 13.19
CA GLY A 166 0.22 5.40 12.27
C GLY A 166 0.81 6.73 11.82
N MET A 167 0.64 7.04 10.53
CA MET A 167 0.94 8.36 9.96
C MET A 167 -0.31 9.23 9.93
N PHE A 168 -0.32 10.34 10.64
CA PHE A 168 -1.50 11.21 10.79
C PHE A 168 -1.34 12.54 10.08
N ARG A 169 -2.48 13.09 9.66
CA ARG A 169 -2.64 14.49 9.29
C ARG A 169 -3.46 15.19 10.37
N ASP A 170 -2.84 16.01 11.19
CA ASP A 170 -3.57 16.82 12.16
C ASP A 170 -4.33 17.93 11.40
N GLU A 171 -5.66 17.95 11.53
CA GLU A 171 -6.54 18.94 10.87
C GLU A 171 -6.84 20.16 11.74
N ASP A 172 -5.90 20.61 12.58
CA ASP A 172 -6.10 21.71 13.54
C ASP A 172 -6.38 23.10 12.91
N GLY A 173 -6.71 23.15 11.61
CA GLY A 173 -7.36 24.27 10.92
C GLY A 173 -6.49 25.49 10.66
N VAL A 174 -5.35 25.60 11.37
CA VAL A 174 -4.45 26.77 11.30
C VAL A 174 -3.15 26.43 10.57
N SER A 175 -2.63 25.20 10.70
CA SER A 175 -1.47 24.70 9.96
C SER A 175 -1.45 23.18 10.06
N PRO A 176 -1.99 22.43 9.07
CA PRO A 176 -2.00 20.99 9.16
C PRO A 176 -0.58 20.45 9.26
N ARG A 177 -0.35 19.51 10.18
CA ARG A 177 0.96 18.89 10.43
C ARG A 177 0.91 17.40 10.18
N LYS A 178 2.06 16.86 9.79
CA LYS A 178 2.28 15.43 9.59
C LYS A 178 2.82 14.86 10.89
N ARG A 179 2.28 13.72 11.35
CA ARG A 179 2.75 13.05 12.55
C ARG A 179 3.00 11.58 12.30
N LEU A 180 4.03 11.02 12.92
CA LEU A 180 4.16 9.58 13.13
C LEU A 180 3.88 9.30 14.60
N ARG A 181 2.98 8.37 14.91
CA ARG A 181 2.67 7.98 16.29
C ARG A 181 2.87 6.49 16.47
N LYS A 182 3.34 6.09 17.65
CA LYS A 182 3.39 4.70 18.12
C LYS A 182 2.39 4.52 19.25
N PHE A 183 1.69 3.40 19.26
CA PHE A 183 0.72 2.98 20.27
C PHE A 183 1.09 1.58 20.77
N ASP A 184 0.86 1.30 22.04
CA ASP A 184 0.91 -0.07 22.54
C ASP A 184 -0.28 -0.90 22.03
N PRO A 185 -0.30 -2.23 22.23
CA PRO A 185 -1.42 -3.08 21.84
C PRO A 185 -2.77 -2.64 22.40
N GLU A 186 -2.77 -1.97 23.56
CA GLU A 186 -3.96 -1.44 24.23
C GLU A 186 -4.39 -0.05 23.71
N GLY A 187 -3.69 0.51 22.71
CA GLY A 187 -4.03 1.77 22.06
C GLY A 187 -3.53 3.01 22.78
N VAL A 188 -2.70 2.85 23.83
CA VAL A 188 -2.06 3.97 24.52
C VAL A 188 -0.91 4.49 23.66
N MET A 189 -0.94 5.78 23.34
CA MET A 189 0.14 6.42 22.61
C MET A 189 1.44 6.41 23.43
N LEU A 190 2.46 5.73 22.90
CA LEU A 190 3.79 5.62 23.50
C LEU A 190 4.65 6.84 23.15
N TRP A 191 4.61 7.28 21.89
CA TRP A 191 5.29 8.49 21.44
C TRP A 191 4.66 9.09 20.18
N GLU A 192 4.98 10.37 19.93
CA GLU A 192 4.63 11.09 18.71
C GLU A 192 5.87 11.81 18.15
N ARG A 193 6.00 11.83 16.83
CA ARG A 193 6.96 12.64 16.09
C ARG A 193 6.27 13.62 15.17
N ASP A 194 6.74 14.85 15.24
CA ASP A 194 6.36 15.93 14.34
C ASP A 194 7.19 15.85 13.06
N LEU A 195 6.54 15.54 11.94
CA LEU A 195 7.18 15.42 10.64
C LEU A 195 7.13 16.73 9.85
N GLY A 196 6.73 17.83 10.49
CA GLY A 196 6.68 19.15 9.87
C GLY A 196 5.31 19.53 9.30
N PRO A 197 5.26 20.64 8.54
CA PRO A 197 4.04 21.11 7.92
C PRO A 197 3.57 20.14 6.84
N ARG A 198 2.25 20.06 6.65
CA ARG A 198 1.65 19.38 5.51
C ARG A 198 1.83 20.24 4.26
N ASP A 199 2.26 19.62 3.18
CA ASP A 199 2.26 20.25 1.87
C ASP A 199 0.85 20.32 1.29
N GLN A 200 0.49 21.51 0.81
CA GLN A 200 -0.81 21.77 0.21
C GLN A 200 -0.78 21.28 -1.24
N GLY A 201 -1.47 20.17 -1.52
CA GLY A 201 -1.80 19.82 -2.91
C GLY A 201 -1.85 18.34 -3.24
N TYR A 202 -1.24 17.46 -2.46
CA TYR A 202 -1.20 16.03 -2.78
C TYR A 202 -1.70 15.16 -1.63
N TRP A 203 -2.62 14.26 -1.97
CA TRP A 203 -3.21 13.28 -1.07
C TRP A 203 -2.39 11.98 -1.02
N TRP A 204 -1.50 11.78 -1.99
CA TRP A 204 -0.66 10.59 -2.22
C TRP A 204 0.79 10.87 -1.78
N GLY A 205 1.44 9.91 -1.12
CA GLY A 205 2.87 9.98 -0.75
C GLY A 205 3.17 9.93 0.74
N TYR A 206 2.46 9.09 1.50
CA TYR A 206 2.83 8.76 2.88
C TYR A 206 2.59 7.28 3.12
N ASP A 207 3.62 6.51 2.83
CA ASP A 207 3.60 5.06 3.03
C ASP A 207 4.54 4.77 4.18
N LEU A 208 4.16 3.80 4.99
CA LEU A 208 4.87 3.42 6.20
C LEU A 208 5.18 1.92 6.14
N ALA A 209 6.44 1.56 6.36
CA ALA A 209 6.85 0.18 6.57
C ALA A 209 7.46 0.05 7.97
N ILE A 210 7.07 -0.99 8.70
CA ILE A 210 7.52 -1.27 10.06
C ILE A 210 8.28 -2.60 10.09
N ALA A 211 9.49 -2.58 10.64
CA ALA A 211 10.25 -3.80 10.89
C ALA A 211 9.82 -4.43 12.23
N ALA A 212 10.10 -5.73 12.40
CA ALA A 212 9.81 -6.45 13.64
C ALA A 212 10.38 -5.80 14.90
N ASP A 213 11.53 -5.14 14.80
CA ASP A 213 12.17 -4.43 15.92
C ASP A 213 11.57 -3.04 16.22
N GLY A 214 10.52 -2.64 15.47
CA GLY A 214 9.87 -1.34 15.57
C GLY A 214 10.57 -0.23 14.79
N THR A 215 11.64 -0.52 14.04
CA THR A 215 12.23 0.43 13.10
C THR A 215 11.22 0.80 12.03
N THR A 216 11.05 2.11 11.80
CA THR A 216 10.06 2.63 10.86
C THR A 216 10.75 3.28 9.67
N VAL A 217 10.22 3.07 8.48
CA VAL A 217 10.64 3.77 7.27
C VAL A 217 9.41 4.32 6.57
N TYR A 218 9.46 5.56 6.12
CA TYR A 218 8.32 6.14 5.41
C TYR A 218 8.73 7.06 4.28
N SER A 219 7.82 7.22 3.31
CA SER A 219 7.90 8.23 2.27
C SER A 219 7.38 9.57 2.82
N ASP A 220 8.16 10.63 2.63
CA ASP A 220 7.81 11.99 2.98
C ASP A 220 7.95 12.89 1.77
N ARG A 221 6.82 13.22 1.14
CA ARG A 221 6.82 14.19 0.06
C ARG A 221 7.01 15.60 0.64
N ALA A 222 8.04 16.29 0.14
CA ALA A 222 8.22 17.72 0.38
C ALA A 222 7.28 18.54 -0.55
N ALA A 223 7.28 19.86 -0.40
CA ALA A 223 6.47 20.76 -1.22
C ALA A 223 6.62 20.44 -2.72
N VAL A 224 5.56 20.69 -3.50
CA VAL A 224 5.53 20.40 -4.95
C VAL A 224 6.79 20.98 -5.63
N GLY A 225 7.68 20.10 -6.09
CA GLY A 225 8.93 20.46 -6.77
C GLY A 225 10.22 20.12 -6.01
N ASP A 226 10.15 19.73 -4.73
CA ASP A 226 11.32 19.50 -3.86
C ASP A 226 11.68 18.00 -3.67
N GLY A 227 11.26 17.13 -4.60
CA GLY A 227 11.49 15.68 -4.50
C GLY A 227 10.69 15.01 -3.37
N THR A 228 10.93 13.72 -3.18
CA THR A 228 10.38 12.94 -2.07
C THR A 228 11.54 12.47 -1.20
N ARG A 229 11.31 12.33 0.10
CA ARG A 229 12.33 11.85 1.04
C ARG A 229 11.93 10.47 1.55
N MET A 230 12.92 9.62 1.75
CA MET A 230 12.76 8.39 2.51
C MET A 230 13.36 8.64 3.88
N VAL A 231 12.58 8.43 4.94
CA VAL A 231 13.02 8.75 6.31
C VAL A 231 12.93 7.51 7.19
N LYS A 232 14.01 7.23 7.92
CA LYS A 232 14.09 6.08 8.83
C LYS A 232 14.22 6.54 10.27
N HIS A 233 13.47 5.89 11.16
CA HIS A 233 13.56 6.08 12.60
C HIS A 233 13.74 4.75 13.32
N ALA A 234 14.42 4.78 14.46
CA ALA A 234 14.44 3.70 15.43
C ALA A 234 13.07 3.56 16.11
N ALA A 235 12.87 2.45 16.84
CA ALA A 235 11.61 2.14 17.53
C ALA A 235 11.17 3.16 18.61
N ASP A 236 12.10 3.98 19.12
CA ASP A 236 11.84 5.10 20.03
C ASP A 236 11.56 6.43 19.30
N GLY A 237 11.44 6.37 17.96
CA GLY A 237 11.26 7.49 17.07
C GLY A 237 12.51 8.35 16.91
N THR A 238 13.71 7.89 17.29
CA THR A 238 14.95 8.61 17.00
C THR A 238 15.27 8.56 15.50
N PRO A 239 15.48 9.70 14.82
CA PRO A 239 15.85 9.70 13.41
C PRO A 239 17.19 8.99 13.20
N LEU A 240 17.25 8.06 12.26
CA LEU A 240 18.46 7.34 11.89
C LEU A 240 19.11 7.96 10.65
N TRP A 241 18.32 8.18 9.60
CA TRP A 241 18.74 8.88 8.41
C TRP A 241 17.54 9.41 7.63
N ASP A 242 17.84 10.25 6.65
CA ASP A 242 16.89 10.94 5.82
C ASP A 242 17.53 11.11 4.43
N LEU A 243 16.95 10.46 3.42
CA LEU A 243 17.47 10.34 2.08
C LEU A 243 16.57 11.07 1.10
N GLU A 244 17.12 12.04 0.37
CA GLU A 244 16.42 12.72 -0.72
C GLU A 244 16.39 11.84 -1.97
N VAL A 245 15.20 11.70 -2.56
CA VAL A 245 14.95 11.01 -3.82
C VAL A 245 14.36 12.02 -4.80
N ALA A 246 15.00 12.16 -5.95
CA ALA A 246 14.71 13.24 -6.91
C ALA A 246 13.34 13.14 -7.60
N ASP A 247 12.59 12.06 -7.35
CA ASP A 247 11.32 11.76 -7.99
C ASP A 247 10.24 11.34 -6.97
N GLN A 248 9.02 11.09 -7.44
CA GLN A 248 7.97 10.50 -6.63
C GLN A 248 8.36 9.08 -6.21
N LEU A 249 8.38 8.89 -4.89
CA LEU A 249 8.78 7.66 -4.21
C LEU A 249 7.60 7.19 -3.35
N GLU A 250 7.44 5.88 -3.30
CA GLU A 250 6.59 5.17 -2.35
C GLU A 250 7.45 4.15 -1.59
N VAL A 251 7.38 4.16 -0.26
CA VAL A 251 8.09 3.17 0.58
C VAL A 251 7.16 1.99 0.72
N SER A 252 7.60 0.81 0.29
CA SER A 252 6.68 -0.33 0.21
C SER A 252 6.93 -1.40 1.26
N ALA A 253 8.19 -1.65 1.62
CA ALA A 253 8.52 -2.74 2.54
C ALA A 253 9.85 -2.55 3.25
N ILE A 254 9.97 -3.18 4.42
CA ILE A 254 11.23 -3.43 5.12
C ILE A 254 11.33 -4.91 5.47
N GLY A 255 12.39 -5.58 5.00
CA GLY A 255 12.63 -7.00 5.25
C GLY A 255 13.35 -7.26 6.58
N ALA A 256 13.45 -8.52 6.97
CA ALA A 256 14.08 -8.95 8.23
C ALA A 256 15.57 -8.53 8.36
N SER A 257 16.28 -8.36 7.25
CA SER A 257 17.66 -7.86 7.24
C SER A 257 17.75 -6.34 7.43
N GLY A 258 16.61 -5.63 7.46
CA GLY A 258 16.51 -4.18 7.41
C GLY A 258 16.65 -3.59 6.00
N ALA A 259 16.76 -4.43 4.96
CA ALA A 259 16.69 -3.97 3.57
C ALA A 259 15.31 -3.41 3.25
N MET A 260 15.24 -2.38 2.41
CA MET A 260 14.00 -1.63 2.16
C MET A 260 13.72 -1.52 0.68
N VAL A 261 12.45 -1.64 0.31
CA VAL A 261 11.99 -1.45 -1.08
C VAL A 261 11.37 -0.06 -1.23
N ALA A 262 11.85 0.66 -2.22
CA ALA A 262 11.31 1.92 -2.70
C ALA A 262 10.79 1.76 -4.13
N LEU A 263 9.57 2.21 -4.39
CA LEU A 263 8.97 2.29 -5.72
C LEU A 263 9.09 3.73 -6.20
N VAL A 264 9.86 3.93 -7.27
CA VAL A 264 10.20 5.27 -7.78
C VAL A 264 9.59 5.43 -9.16
N TRP A 265 8.59 6.30 -9.30
CA TRP A 265 7.65 6.31 -10.44
C TRP A 265 8.30 6.25 -11.83
N ASN A 266 9.38 7.00 -12.09
CA ASN A 266 10.04 6.98 -13.40
C ASN A 266 11.31 6.10 -13.46
N GLU A 267 11.63 5.36 -12.39
CA GLU A 267 12.82 4.50 -12.33
C GLU A 267 12.49 3.01 -12.14
N GLY A 268 11.40 2.68 -11.45
CA GLY A 268 10.98 1.32 -11.11
C GLY A 268 11.24 0.96 -9.65
N VAL A 269 11.78 -0.23 -9.41
CA VAL A 269 11.98 -0.78 -8.06
C VAL A 269 13.42 -0.58 -7.63
N ARG A 270 13.62 0.01 -6.45
CA ARG A 270 14.92 0.19 -5.80
C ARG A 270 14.97 -0.58 -4.50
N LEU A 271 16.05 -1.34 -4.29
CA LEU A 271 16.35 -1.97 -3.01
C LEU A 271 17.50 -1.22 -2.34
N LEU A 272 17.32 -0.86 -1.07
CA LEU A 272 18.32 -0.21 -0.25
C LEU A 272 18.73 -1.09 0.92
N ASP A 273 19.97 -0.96 1.35
CA ASP A 273 20.47 -1.58 2.57
C ASP A 273 19.99 -0.81 3.82
N PRO A 274 20.15 -1.34 5.05
CA PRO A 274 19.68 -0.68 6.27
C PRO A 274 20.25 0.72 6.52
N SER A 275 21.40 1.05 5.91
CA SER A 275 22.05 2.35 6.01
C SER A 275 21.51 3.38 5.01
N GLY A 276 20.68 2.93 4.05
CA GLY A 276 20.10 3.76 2.99
C GLY A 276 20.94 3.77 1.72
N GLU A 277 21.97 2.93 1.60
CA GLU A 277 22.73 2.79 0.35
C GLU A 277 21.96 1.89 -0.63
N GLU A 278 21.96 2.28 -1.91
CA GLU A 278 21.32 1.48 -2.96
C GLU A 278 22.10 0.17 -3.19
N LEU A 279 21.38 -0.95 -3.07
CA LEU A 279 21.89 -2.26 -3.47
C LEU A 279 21.69 -2.49 -4.97
N TRP A 280 20.52 -2.14 -5.49
CA TRP A 280 20.21 -2.16 -6.92
C TRP A 280 18.94 -1.36 -7.24
N THR A 281 18.82 -0.95 -8.50
CA THR A 281 17.59 -0.47 -9.14
C THR A 281 17.24 -1.33 -10.36
N ARG A 282 15.94 -1.57 -10.58
CA ARG A 282 15.40 -2.29 -11.73
C ARG A 282 14.21 -1.57 -12.35
N PRO A 283 14.17 -1.45 -13.69
CA PRO A 283 13.01 -0.88 -14.36
C PRO A 283 11.80 -1.77 -14.12
N TRP A 284 10.70 -1.14 -13.75
CA TRP A 284 9.38 -1.75 -13.61
C TRP A 284 8.35 -0.68 -13.95
N GLU A 285 7.36 -1.03 -14.76
CA GLU A 285 6.28 -0.11 -15.08
C GLU A 285 5.40 0.01 -13.84
N LEU A 286 5.45 1.17 -13.18
CA LEU A 286 4.67 1.44 -11.98
C LEU A 286 3.37 2.16 -12.35
N SER A 287 2.29 1.77 -11.68
CA SER A 287 1.07 2.56 -11.56
C SER A 287 0.96 3.18 -10.17
N VAL A 288 -0.07 4.00 -9.97
CA VAL A 288 -0.41 4.55 -8.64
C VAL A 288 -0.85 3.48 -7.63
N LEU A 289 -1.15 2.27 -8.12
CA LEU A 289 -1.48 1.10 -7.33
C LEU A 289 -0.35 0.08 -7.51
N SER A 290 0.88 0.47 -7.16
CA SER A 290 2.00 -0.46 -7.09
C SER A 290 2.35 -0.73 -5.63
N THR A 291 2.67 -1.97 -5.30
CA THR A 291 3.21 -2.33 -3.98
C THR A 291 4.27 -3.41 -4.13
N ALA A 292 5.09 -3.60 -3.11
CA ALA A 292 6.11 -4.59 -3.04
C ALA A 292 6.30 -5.10 -1.61
N ALA A 293 6.75 -6.35 -1.51
CA ALA A 293 7.06 -7.00 -0.25
C ALA A 293 8.39 -7.76 -0.36
N ILE A 294 9.02 -8.07 0.78
CA ILE A 294 10.29 -8.82 0.84
C ILE A 294 10.04 -10.16 1.53
N ASP A 295 10.40 -11.27 0.89
CA ASP A 295 10.29 -12.60 1.50
C ASP A 295 11.46 -12.94 2.45
N GLY A 296 11.38 -14.10 3.11
CA GLY A 296 12.39 -14.54 4.07
C GLY A 296 13.79 -14.78 3.48
N ALA A 297 13.90 -14.91 2.15
CA ALA A 297 15.17 -15.01 1.43
C ALA A 297 15.72 -13.64 0.99
N GLY A 298 14.99 -12.55 1.26
CA GLY A 298 15.33 -11.21 0.81
C GLY A 298 14.94 -10.94 -0.66
N ALA A 299 14.16 -11.81 -1.29
CA ALA A 299 13.65 -11.57 -2.63
C ALA A 299 12.52 -10.53 -2.59
N VAL A 300 12.49 -9.63 -3.56
CA VAL A 300 11.48 -8.59 -3.69
C VAL A 300 10.38 -9.08 -4.62
N VAL A 301 9.14 -9.09 -4.13
CA VAL A 301 7.94 -9.28 -4.93
C VAL A 301 7.32 -7.92 -5.15
N VAL A 302 6.96 -7.57 -6.39
CA VAL A 302 6.30 -6.32 -6.76
C VAL A 302 5.01 -6.64 -7.51
N GLY A 303 3.93 -5.95 -7.16
CA GLY A 303 2.67 -5.96 -7.88
C GLY A 303 2.36 -4.57 -8.43
N THR A 304 1.78 -4.53 -9.63
CA THR A 304 1.27 -3.30 -10.25
C THR A 304 0.03 -3.60 -11.05
N GLU A 305 -0.94 -2.70 -11.01
CA GLU A 305 -2.06 -2.71 -11.94
C GLU A 305 -1.57 -2.54 -13.38
N ILE A 306 -2.11 -3.35 -14.30
CA ILE A 306 -1.88 -3.23 -15.74
C ILE A 306 -3.21 -3.26 -16.50
N GLY A 307 -3.44 -2.27 -17.35
CA GLY A 307 -4.71 -2.14 -18.06
C GLY A 307 -5.85 -1.81 -17.10
N SER A 308 -7.04 -2.36 -17.35
CA SER A 308 -8.24 -2.13 -16.53
C SER A 308 -8.74 -3.37 -15.80
N SER A 309 -8.09 -4.51 -15.96
CA SER A 309 -8.63 -5.80 -15.48
C SER A 309 -7.54 -6.83 -15.21
N ALA A 310 -6.32 -6.41 -14.93
CA ALA A 310 -5.22 -7.30 -14.65
C ALA A 310 -4.17 -6.66 -13.72
N VAL A 311 -3.43 -7.52 -13.04
CA VAL A 311 -2.28 -7.12 -12.22
C VAL A 311 -1.08 -7.95 -12.61
N LYS A 312 0.05 -7.26 -12.79
CA LYS A 312 1.34 -7.88 -13.05
C LYS A 312 2.09 -8.05 -11.74
N ILE A 313 2.50 -9.28 -11.46
CA ILE A 313 3.36 -9.61 -10.32
C ILE A 313 4.75 -9.98 -10.84
N GLY A 314 5.79 -9.42 -10.26
CA GLY A 314 7.19 -9.76 -10.54
C GLY A 314 7.94 -10.16 -9.28
N LYS A 315 8.96 -11.00 -9.44
CA LYS A 315 9.87 -11.35 -8.36
C LYS A 315 11.33 -11.17 -8.77
N PHE A 316 12.09 -10.52 -7.91
CA PHE A 316 13.53 -10.31 -8.03
C PHE A 316 14.25 -10.98 -6.87
N ALA A 317 15.36 -11.65 -7.13
CA ALA A 317 16.26 -12.11 -6.08
C ALA A 317 16.83 -10.92 -5.28
N ALA A 318 17.41 -11.20 -4.10
CA ALA A 318 18.01 -10.18 -3.25
C ALA A 318 19.13 -9.36 -3.95
N ASP A 319 19.78 -9.92 -4.97
CA ASP A 319 20.78 -9.25 -5.80
C ASP A 319 20.19 -8.48 -7.01
N GLY A 320 18.86 -8.44 -7.12
CA GLY A 320 18.12 -7.78 -8.19
C GLY A 320 18.01 -8.60 -9.47
N THR A 321 18.43 -9.87 -9.49
CA THR A 321 18.22 -10.76 -10.65
C THR A 321 16.72 -11.05 -10.79
N PRO A 322 16.08 -10.77 -11.96
CA PRO A 322 14.69 -11.15 -12.19
C PRO A 322 14.55 -12.67 -12.14
N LEU A 323 13.60 -13.17 -11.34
CA LEU A 323 13.31 -14.59 -11.20
C LEU A 323 12.16 -15.00 -12.12
N TRP A 324 11.05 -14.25 -12.06
CA TRP A 324 9.85 -14.48 -12.88
C TRP A 324 8.93 -13.27 -12.82
N ASP A 325 7.99 -13.21 -13.76
CA ASP A 325 6.79 -12.37 -13.72
C ASP A 325 5.57 -13.15 -14.22
N THR A 326 4.39 -12.77 -13.72
CA THR A 326 3.11 -13.38 -14.06
C THR A 326 2.00 -12.31 -14.10
N ILE A 327 0.87 -12.66 -14.69
CA ILE A 327 -0.31 -11.78 -14.78
C ILE A 327 -1.49 -12.50 -14.14
N ILE A 328 -2.17 -11.79 -13.23
CA ILE A 328 -3.45 -12.19 -12.66
C ILE A 328 -4.53 -11.43 -13.43
N GLU A 329 -5.26 -12.16 -14.26
CA GLU A 329 -6.38 -11.63 -15.05
C GLU A 329 -7.67 -11.53 -14.21
N GLY A 330 -8.55 -10.62 -14.59
CA GLY A 330 -9.86 -10.45 -13.95
C GLY A 330 -9.83 -9.63 -12.66
N MET A 331 -8.69 -8.99 -12.35
CA MET A 331 -8.58 -8.08 -11.20
C MET A 331 -8.63 -6.62 -11.69
N TRP A 332 -9.77 -5.96 -11.49
CA TRP A 332 -10.06 -4.60 -11.96
C TRP A 332 -9.47 -3.49 -11.08
N GLY A 333 -9.09 -3.83 -9.85
CA GLY A 333 -8.41 -2.92 -8.94
C GLY A 333 -7.38 -3.70 -8.15
N PHE A 334 -6.18 -3.13 -8.00
CA PHE A 334 -5.15 -3.69 -7.13
C PHE A 334 -5.27 -3.06 -5.74
N GLY A 335 -5.50 -3.88 -4.73
CA GLY A 335 -5.58 -3.43 -3.34
C GLY A 335 -4.20 -3.49 -2.69
N ASP A 336 -3.72 -4.70 -2.44
CA ASP A 336 -2.48 -4.93 -1.70
C ASP A 336 -1.81 -6.26 -2.07
N LEU A 337 -0.56 -6.44 -1.66
CA LEU A 337 0.21 -7.67 -1.81
C LEU A 337 1.02 -7.94 -0.55
N ALA A 338 0.96 -9.18 -0.07
CA ALA A 338 1.78 -9.66 1.04
C ALA A 338 2.54 -10.92 0.65
N VAL A 339 3.72 -11.13 1.25
CA VAL A 339 4.54 -12.33 1.06
C VAL A 339 4.97 -12.87 2.43
N ASN A 340 4.90 -14.19 2.62
CA ASN A 340 5.40 -14.81 3.85
C ASN A 340 6.88 -15.21 3.74
N ALA A 341 7.47 -15.68 4.84
CA ALA A 341 8.89 -16.06 4.86
C ALA A 341 9.25 -17.17 3.86
N SER A 342 8.29 -18.05 3.51
CA SER A 342 8.48 -19.13 2.53
C SER A 342 8.40 -18.67 1.08
N GLY A 343 7.95 -17.42 0.85
CA GLY A 343 7.78 -16.83 -0.47
C GLY A 343 6.41 -17.08 -1.10
N GLU A 344 5.43 -17.61 -0.36
CA GLU A 344 4.03 -17.63 -0.79
C GLU A 344 3.48 -16.20 -0.78
N ILE A 345 2.63 -15.90 -1.76
CA ILE A 345 2.16 -14.54 -2.03
C ILE A 345 0.64 -14.50 -1.95
N ALA A 346 0.13 -13.51 -1.23
CA ALA A 346 -1.28 -13.13 -1.25
C ALA A 346 -1.44 -11.82 -2.01
N VAL A 347 -2.45 -11.75 -2.87
CA VAL A 347 -2.78 -10.55 -3.64
C VAL A 347 -4.25 -10.22 -3.42
N GLY A 348 -4.54 -9.02 -2.93
CA GLY A 348 -5.88 -8.50 -2.74
C GLY A 348 -6.24 -7.48 -3.81
N GLY A 349 -7.51 -7.46 -4.22
CA GLY A 349 -8.01 -6.50 -5.18
C GLY A 349 -9.50 -6.63 -5.44
N GLU A 350 -9.94 -6.07 -6.56
CA GLU A 350 -11.33 -6.06 -7.01
C GLU A 350 -11.51 -6.98 -8.23
N PHE A 351 -12.56 -7.77 -8.26
CA PHE A 351 -12.88 -8.71 -9.34
C PHE A 351 -13.69 -8.08 -10.49
N ASN A 352 -14.44 -7.01 -10.25
CA ASN A 352 -15.29 -6.35 -11.25
C ASN A 352 -15.46 -4.86 -10.96
N ASN A 353 -15.60 -4.04 -11.99
CA ASN A 353 -15.80 -2.59 -11.86
C ASN A 353 -17.27 -2.14 -11.89
N GLU A 354 -18.22 -3.06 -11.77
CA GLU A 354 -19.65 -2.78 -11.80
C GLU A 354 -20.33 -3.32 -10.53
N PRO A 355 -21.24 -2.56 -9.90
CA PRO A 355 -21.99 -3.04 -8.74
C PRO A 355 -22.79 -4.33 -8.99
N PRO A 356 -22.87 -5.25 -8.01
CA PRO A 356 -22.12 -5.21 -6.75
C PRO A 356 -20.64 -5.46 -7.01
N PHE A 357 -19.78 -4.63 -6.42
CA PHE A 357 -18.33 -4.84 -6.44
C PHE A 357 -18.02 -6.17 -5.74
N ARG A 358 -16.89 -6.76 -6.09
CA ARG A 358 -16.48 -8.04 -5.50
C ARG A 358 -15.00 -7.97 -5.20
N GLY A 359 -14.64 -8.33 -3.98
CA GLY A 359 -13.26 -8.51 -3.58
C GLY A 359 -12.71 -9.76 -4.23
N MET A 360 -11.44 -9.73 -4.64
CA MET A 360 -10.68 -10.90 -5.04
C MET A 360 -9.45 -11.05 -4.15
N VAL A 361 -9.17 -12.29 -3.76
CA VAL A 361 -7.91 -12.68 -3.13
C VAL A 361 -7.29 -13.80 -3.94
N ALA A 362 -6.09 -13.59 -4.48
CA ALA A 362 -5.32 -14.61 -5.17
C ALA A 362 -4.16 -15.10 -4.30
N ARG A 363 -3.97 -16.41 -4.24
CA ARG A 363 -2.82 -17.07 -3.59
C ARG A 363 -1.88 -17.60 -4.68
N LEU A 364 -0.61 -17.22 -4.61
CA LEU A 364 0.43 -17.68 -5.52
C LEU A 364 1.51 -18.45 -4.74
N ASP A 365 2.07 -19.47 -5.38
CA ASP A 365 3.25 -20.15 -4.87
C ASP A 365 4.54 -19.32 -5.11
N PRO A 366 5.69 -19.70 -4.53
CA PRO A 366 6.94 -18.97 -4.72
C PRO A 366 7.47 -18.91 -6.16
N SER A 367 6.93 -19.72 -7.07
CA SER A 367 7.24 -19.71 -8.51
C SER A 367 6.36 -18.76 -9.32
N GLY A 368 5.35 -18.14 -8.68
CA GLY A 368 4.40 -17.23 -9.31
C GLY A 368 3.18 -17.95 -9.90
N ALA A 369 3.00 -19.25 -9.64
CA ALA A 369 1.82 -19.98 -10.09
C ALA A 369 0.65 -19.73 -9.15
N THR A 370 -0.51 -19.37 -9.69
CA THR A 370 -1.75 -19.23 -8.90
C THR A 370 -2.20 -20.58 -8.36
N LEU A 371 -2.27 -20.68 -7.04
CA LEU A 371 -2.77 -21.86 -6.31
C LEU A 371 -4.28 -21.82 -6.15
N ALA A 372 -4.82 -20.64 -5.81
CA ALA A 372 -6.24 -20.43 -5.59
C ALA A 372 -6.62 -18.97 -5.83
N THR A 373 -7.89 -18.75 -6.11
CA THR A 373 -8.53 -17.43 -6.18
C THR A 373 -9.85 -17.50 -5.44
N HIS A 374 -10.06 -16.57 -4.53
CA HIS A 374 -11.28 -16.43 -3.74
C HIS A 374 -11.97 -15.13 -4.10
N SER A 375 -13.29 -15.13 -4.03
CA SER A 375 -14.08 -13.92 -4.18
C SER A 375 -14.91 -13.67 -2.93
N CYS A 376 -15.05 -12.42 -2.55
CA CYS A 376 -16.09 -11.98 -1.63
C CYS A 376 -17.03 -11.09 -2.41
N ASP A 377 -18.34 -11.19 -2.17
CA ASP A 377 -19.16 -10.00 -2.42
C ASP A 377 -18.47 -8.84 -1.66
N SER A 378 -18.36 -7.62 -2.20
CA SER A 378 -17.78 -6.51 -1.45
C SER A 378 -18.52 -5.23 -1.81
N GLY A 379 -18.59 -4.31 -0.85
CA GLY A 379 -19.00 -2.94 -1.13
C GLY A 379 -17.81 -2.11 -1.62
N SER A 380 -16.59 -2.62 -1.50
CA SER A 380 -15.36 -1.87 -1.75
C SER A 380 -14.48 -2.46 -2.85
N TRP A 381 -13.89 -1.51 -3.57
CA TRP A 381 -12.74 -1.56 -4.46
C TRP A 381 -11.43 -2.02 -3.78
N GLU A 382 -11.28 -1.80 -2.47
CA GLU A 382 -10.05 -2.12 -1.75
C GLU A 382 -10.20 -3.41 -0.93
N VAL A 383 -9.33 -4.38 -1.20
CA VAL A 383 -9.11 -5.58 -0.38
C VAL A 383 -7.66 -5.61 0.03
N ASN A 384 -7.42 -5.39 1.33
CA ASN A 384 -6.09 -5.48 1.93
C ASN A 384 -5.84 -6.91 2.38
N VAL A 385 -4.60 -7.37 2.29
CA VAL A 385 -4.23 -8.76 2.60
C VAL A 385 -3.00 -8.81 3.49
N ALA A 386 -2.99 -9.80 4.39
CA ALA A 386 -1.81 -10.21 5.12
C ALA A 386 -1.70 -11.73 5.07
N ILE A 387 -0.49 -12.28 4.98
CA ILE A 387 -0.27 -13.72 4.92
C ILE A 387 0.66 -14.17 6.06
N GLY A 388 0.25 -15.19 6.80
CA GLY A 388 1.04 -15.80 7.87
C GLY A 388 2.08 -16.78 7.34
N ASP A 389 3.02 -17.17 8.22
CA ASP A 389 4.03 -18.19 7.91
C ASP A 389 3.46 -19.60 7.70
N ASP A 390 2.26 -19.85 8.23
CA ASP A 390 1.49 -21.06 8.00
C ASP A 390 0.73 -21.04 6.66
N GLY A 391 0.78 -19.92 5.93
CA GLY A 391 0.11 -19.71 4.65
C GLY A 391 -1.32 -19.21 4.80
N THR A 392 -1.83 -18.97 6.02
CA THR A 392 -3.16 -18.39 6.22
C THR A 392 -3.17 -16.94 5.71
N ILE A 393 -4.10 -16.63 4.83
CA ILE A 393 -4.29 -15.29 4.27
C ILE A 393 -5.46 -14.63 4.98
N PHE A 394 -5.22 -13.51 5.64
CA PHE A 394 -6.27 -12.64 6.16
C PHE A 394 -6.57 -11.56 5.13
N ALA A 395 -7.85 -11.30 4.89
CA ALA A 395 -8.31 -10.26 4.00
C ALA A 395 -9.31 -9.36 4.70
N SER A 396 -9.23 -8.06 4.42
CA SER A 396 -10.18 -7.07 4.93
C SER A 396 -10.57 -6.05 3.86
N GLY A 397 -11.80 -5.57 3.95
CA GLY A 397 -12.34 -4.51 3.09
C GLY A 397 -13.64 -3.98 3.67
N ALA A 398 -14.48 -3.34 2.85
CA ALA A 398 -15.81 -2.92 3.26
C ALA A 398 -16.91 -3.59 2.44
N VAL A 399 -18.06 -3.74 3.09
CA VAL A 399 -19.31 -4.27 2.53
C VAL A 399 -20.36 -3.18 2.56
N ASP A 400 -21.28 -3.22 1.58
CA ASP A 400 -22.32 -2.21 1.37
C ASP A 400 -21.75 -0.81 1.04
N PHE A 401 -21.95 -0.34 -0.18
CA PHE A 401 -21.43 0.96 -0.62
C PHE A 401 -22.08 2.15 0.10
N ASP A 402 -23.24 1.99 0.73
CA ASP A 402 -23.87 3.07 1.49
C ASP A 402 -23.47 2.99 2.96
N ALA A 403 -23.44 1.78 3.51
CA ALA A 403 -23.19 1.57 4.92
C ALA A 403 -21.71 1.43 5.30
N TYR A 404 -20.83 0.96 4.40
CA TYR A 404 -19.38 0.76 4.61
C TYR A 404 -19.08 0.03 5.92
N HIS A 405 -19.58 -1.20 6.05
CA HIS A 405 -19.25 -2.08 7.16
C HIS A 405 -17.94 -2.79 6.89
N LEU A 406 -17.03 -2.83 7.87
CA LEU A 406 -15.80 -3.60 7.76
C LEU A 406 -16.14 -5.10 7.61
N TYR A 407 -15.47 -5.81 6.70
CA TYR A 407 -15.37 -7.27 6.79
C TYR A 407 -13.94 -7.73 6.98
N VAL A 408 -13.81 -8.90 7.62
CA VAL A 408 -12.56 -9.61 7.78
C VAL A 408 -12.82 -11.10 7.57
N THR A 409 -11.96 -11.77 6.80
CA THR A 409 -12.03 -13.21 6.53
C THR A 409 -10.63 -13.80 6.52
N ALA A 410 -10.51 -15.11 6.69
CA ALA A 410 -9.26 -15.83 6.44
C ALA A 410 -9.44 -16.96 5.42
N TYR A 411 -8.37 -17.27 4.71
CA TYR A 411 -8.26 -18.37 3.75
C TYR A 411 -7.07 -19.27 4.12
N GLU A 412 -7.25 -20.58 4.03
CA GLU A 412 -6.24 -21.60 4.39
C GLU A 412 -5.59 -22.29 3.19
#